data_AF-A0A238V4H8-F1
#
_entry.id   AF-A0A238V4H8-F1
#
_cell.length_a   1.000
_cell.length_b   1.000
_cell.length_c   1.000
_cell.angle_alpha   90.00
_cell.angle_beta   90.00
_cell.angle_gamma   90.00
#
_symmetry.space_group_name_H-M   'P 1'
#
loop_
_entity.id
_entity.type
_entity.pdbx_description
1 polymer ?
#
loop_
_entity_poly.entity_id
_entity_poly.type
_entity_poly.pdbx_seq_one_letter_code
_entity_poly.pdbx_strand_id
1 'polypeptide(L)'
;MPNPPKSGTLLKKLISASRSIITNQVGLPLGILRLHTSLYWLKQHGIKPLTADELGIVEAYHSQIMDFPLGEERQQWEASALQKEDEELDALTAAYRPQLFPILQRILTEASRGASSKAKIKNSFYKQHTTLSVAAGRNVTTVY
;
A
#
# COMPACT_ATOMS: atom_id res chain seq x y z
N MET A 1 17.54 8.48 -12.39
CA MET A 1 16.31 7.93 -11.76
C MET A 1 16.73 6.92 -10.71
N PRO A 2 16.24 6.99 -9.46
CA PRO A 2 16.57 5.98 -8.45
C PRO A 2 15.97 4.62 -8.87
N ASN A 3 16.72 3.54 -8.64
CA ASN A 3 16.25 2.19 -8.96
C ASN A 3 14.96 1.88 -8.17
N PRO A 4 13.91 1.36 -8.83
CA PRO A 4 12.65 1.06 -8.16
C PRO A 4 12.88 -0.01 -7.07
N PRO A 5 12.29 0.14 -5.87
CA PRO A 5 12.48 -0.82 -4.78
C PRO A 5 11.98 -2.20 -5.19
N LYS A 6 12.66 -3.27 -4.79
CA LYS A 6 12.22 -4.64 -5.09
C LYS A 6 10.78 -4.87 -4.62
N SER A 7 9.93 -5.43 -5.48
CA SER A 7 8.50 -5.70 -5.21
C SER A 7 8.25 -6.47 -3.91
N GLY A 8 9.08 -7.48 -3.60
CA GLY A 8 8.98 -8.23 -2.35
C GLY A 8 9.25 -7.39 -1.08
N THR A 9 10.12 -6.38 -1.16
CA THR A 9 10.36 -5.43 -0.07
C THR A 9 9.17 -4.48 0.09
N LEU A 10 8.57 -4.04 -1.01
CA LEU A 10 7.39 -3.17 -1.00
C LEU A 10 6.17 -3.86 -0.37
N LEU A 11 5.94 -5.14 -0.69
CA LEU A 11 4.89 -5.93 -0.05
C LEU A 11 5.11 -6.05 1.47
N LYS A 12 6.36 -6.29 1.91
CA LYS A 12 6.68 -6.30 3.33
C LYS A 12 6.42 -4.95 4.00
N LYS A 13 6.73 -3.84 3.33
CA LYS A 13 6.43 -2.49 3.84
C LYS A 13 4.92 -2.25 3.95
N LEU A 14 4.15 -2.68 2.94
CA LEU A 14 2.68 -2.61 2.96
C LEU A 14 2.09 -3.37 4.16
N ILE A 15 2.54 -4.62 4.35
CA ILE A 15 2.12 -5.47 5.48
C ILE A 15 2.53 -4.85 6.82
N SER A 16 3.76 -4.32 6.90
CA SER A 16 4.27 -3.69 8.11
C SER A 16 3.46 -2.45 8.48
N ALA A 17 3.14 -1.59 7.50
CA ALA A 17 2.33 -0.40 7.72
C ALA A 17 0.91 -0.76 8.16
N SER A 18 0.29 -1.74 7.49
CA SER A 18 -1.06 -2.23 7.84
C SER A 18 -1.10 -2.77 9.26
N ARG A 19 -0.07 -3.54 9.64
CA ARG A 19 0.06 -4.07 11.00
C ARG A 19 0.19 -2.96 12.03
N SER A 20 1.08 -1.99 11.81
CA SER A 20 1.31 -0.90 12.77
C SER A 20 0.07 -0.05 13.01
N ILE A 21 -0.78 0.13 11.99
CA ILE A 21 -2.07 0.83 12.13
C ILE A 21 -3.02 -0.02 12.98
N ILE A 22 -3.20 -1.30 12.63
CA ILE A 22 -4.13 -2.19 13.34
C ILE A 22 -3.72 -2.40 14.80
N THR A 23 -2.43 -2.47 15.09
CA THR A 23 -1.90 -2.59 16.47
C THR A 23 -1.73 -1.24 17.17
N ASN A 24 -2.26 -0.15 16.60
CA ASN A 24 -2.23 1.21 17.15
C ASN A 24 -0.83 1.72 17.51
N GLN A 25 0.22 1.19 16.87
CA GLN A 25 1.61 1.66 17.03
C GLN A 25 1.86 2.94 16.25
N VAL A 26 1.09 3.18 15.20
CA VAL A 26 1.13 4.37 14.36
C VAL A 26 -0.30 4.83 14.12
N GLY A 27 -0.54 6.14 14.21
CA GLY A 27 -1.84 6.73 13.89
C GLY A 27 -2.25 6.46 12.43
N LEU A 28 -3.56 6.40 12.18
CA LEU A 28 -4.09 6.10 10.86
C LEU A 28 -3.58 7.06 9.76
N PRO A 29 -3.51 8.39 9.96
CA PRO A 29 -2.99 9.32 8.95
C PRO A 29 -1.57 8.96 8.50
N LEU A 30 -0.62 8.91 9.44
CA LEU A 30 0.78 8.61 9.14
C LEU A 30 0.97 7.20 8.57
N GLY A 31 0.18 6.24 9.03
CA GLY A 31 0.15 4.89 8.49
C GLY A 31 -0.27 4.86 7.02
N ILE A 32 -1.31 5.62 6.65
CA ILE A 32 -1.82 5.69 5.27
C ILE A 32 -0.83 6.37 4.33
N LEU A 33 -0.13 7.45 4.75
CA LEU A 33 0.92 8.06 3.92
C LEU A 33 2.00 7.03 3.50
N ARG A 34 2.44 6.22 4.46
CA ARG A 34 3.43 5.14 4.24
C ARG A 34 2.88 4.01 3.38
N LEU A 35 1.61 3.66 3.60
CA LEU A 35 0.91 2.61 2.88
C LEU A 35 0.70 3.01 1.41
N HIS A 36 0.21 4.21 1.16
CA HIS A 36 -0.02 4.77 -0.18
C HIS A 36 1.28 4.83 -0.99
N THR A 37 2.38 5.26 -0.39
CA THR A 37 3.71 5.21 -1.02
C THR A 37 4.09 3.79 -1.47
N SER A 38 3.78 2.78 -0.66
CA SER A 38 4.06 1.37 -1.00
C SER A 38 3.16 0.89 -2.15
N LEU A 39 1.88 1.27 -2.14
CA LEU A 39 0.93 0.97 -3.22
C LEU A 39 1.35 1.59 -4.56
N TYR A 40 1.79 2.85 -4.54
CA TYR A 40 2.27 3.54 -5.73
C TYR A 40 3.39 2.75 -6.42
N TRP A 41 4.41 2.34 -5.66
CA TRP A 41 5.52 1.58 -6.23
C TRP A 41 5.13 0.16 -6.66
N LEU A 42 4.22 -0.49 -5.92
CA LEU A 42 3.70 -1.80 -6.33
C LEU A 42 2.97 -1.72 -7.67
N LYS A 43 2.19 -0.65 -7.89
CA LYS A 43 1.53 -0.37 -9.17
C LYS A 43 2.54 -0.25 -10.31
N GLN A 44 3.68 0.41 -10.09
CA GLN A 44 4.77 0.51 -11.08
C GLN A 44 5.36 -0.86 -11.45
N HIS A 45 5.31 -1.84 -10.53
CA HIS A 45 5.69 -3.22 -10.79
C HIS A 45 4.56 -4.10 -11.34
N GLY A 46 3.40 -3.51 -11.67
CA GLY A 46 2.23 -4.25 -12.17
C GLY A 46 1.46 -5.00 -11.07
N ILE A 47 1.82 -4.82 -9.79
CA ILE A 47 1.20 -5.53 -8.67
C ILE A 47 0.10 -4.65 -8.07
N LYS A 48 -1.12 -5.19 -7.99
CA LYS A 48 -2.29 -4.51 -7.43
C LYS A 48 -2.83 -5.33 -6.25
N PRO A 49 -2.44 -5.03 -5.00
CA PRO A 49 -2.90 -5.75 -3.83
C PRO A 49 -4.32 -5.35 -3.38
N LEU A 50 -4.83 -4.23 -3.91
CA LEU A 50 -6.16 -3.69 -3.65
C LEU A 50 -7.02 -3.78 -4.90
N THR A 51 -8.32 -3.95 -4.69
CA THR A 51 -9.35 -3.72 -5.71
C THR A 51 -9.42 -2.21 -6.05
N ALA A 52 -10.10 -1.86 -7.15
CA ALA A 52 -10.26 -0.46 -7.54
C ALA A 52 -11.00 0.36 -6.47
N ASP A 53 -12.05 -0.21 -5.88
CA ASP A 53 -12.86 0.45 -4.86
C ASP A 53 -12.06 0.68 -3.56
N GLU A 54 -11.31 -0.33 -3.11
CA GLU A 54 -10.45 -0.21 -1.93
C GLU A 54 -9.32 0.79 -2.14
N LEU A 55 -8.73 0.82 -3.34
CA LEU A 55 -7.73 1.82 -3.69
C LEU A 55 -8.35 3.22 -3.66
N GLY A 56 -9.57 3.39 -4.19
CA GLY A 56 -10.30 4.66 -4.14
C GLY A 56 -10.53 5.17 -2.73
N ILE A 57 -10.88 4.29 -1.77
CA ILE A 57 -11.04 4.67 -0.36
C ILE A 57 -9.70 5.15 0.23
N VAL A 58 -8.61 4.42 -0.03
CA VAL A 58 -7.27 4.79 0.46
C VAL A 58 -6.79 6.10 -0.14
N GLU A 59 -6.98 6.30 -1.46
CA GLU A 59 -6.60 7.53 -2.16
C GLU A 59 -7.43 8.72 -1.69
N ALA A 60 -8.74 8.56 -1.48
CA ALA A 60 -9.63 9.63 -1.00
C ALA A 60 -9.28 10.09 0.42
N TYR A 61 -8.91 9.17 1.31
CA TYR A 61 -8.44 9.55 2.64
C TYR A 61 -7.04 10.20 2.56
N HIS A 62 -6.13 9.61 1.77
CA HIS A 62 -4.79 10.15 1.57
C HIS A 62 -4.81 11.59 1.05
N SER A 63 -5.65 11.90 0.06
CA SER A 63 -5.74 13.25 -0.49
C SER A 63 -6.22 14.28 0.52
N GLN A 64 -7.05 13.89 1.49
CA GLN A 64 -7.54 14.80 2.52
C GLN A 64 -6.51 15.04 3.63
N ILE A 65 -5.69 14.03 3.97
CA ILE A 65 -4.70 14.16 5.06
C ILE A 65 -3.36 14.76 4.63
N MET A 66 -3.13 14.95 3.33
CA MET A 66 -1.84 15.42 2.80
C MET A 66 -1.48 16.85 3.23
N ASP A 67 -2.49 17.67 3.47
CA ASP A 67 -2.31 19.09 3.81
C ASP A 67 -2.25 19.33 5.33
N PHE A 68 -2.52 18.29 6.14
CA PHE A 68 -2.45 18.39 7.59
C PHE A 68 -1.00 18.35 8.10
N PRO A 69 -0.68 19.09 9.17
CA PRO A 69 0.64 19.06 9.78
C PRO A 69 0.82 17.77 10.59
N LEU A 70 1.52 16.78 10.01
CA LEU A 70 1.68 15.42 10.56
C LEU A 70 3.12 15.12 10.99
N GLY A 71 4.07 15.98 10.63
CA GLY A 71 5.52 15.77 10.82
C GLY A 71 6.20 16.85 11.66
N GLU A 72 7.44 17.15 11.28
CA GLU A 72 8.30 18.10 12.00
C GLU A 72 7.82 19.55 11.87
N GLU A 73 7.08 19.86 10.81
CA GLU A 73 6.46 21.17 10.58
C GLU A 73 5.58 21.62 11.75
N ARG A 74 5.02 20.69 12.53
CA ARG A 74 4.26 20.98 13.76
C ARG A 74 5.05 21.80 14.77
N GLN A 75 6.39 21.72 14.78
CA GLN A 75 7.22 22.53 15.68
C GLN A 75 7.15 24.03 15.38
N GLN A 76 6.68 24.41 14.20
CA GLN A 76 6.61 25.80 13.72
C GLN A 76 5.21 26.40 13.86
N TRP A 77 4.24 25.62 14.34
CA TRP A 77 2.85 26.05 14.47
C TRP A 77 2.53 26.51 15.87
N GLU A 78 1.62 27.48 15.97
CA GLU A 78 1.02 27.87 17.24
C GLU A 78 0.17 26.74 17.81
N ALA A 79 0.25 26.52 19.13
CA ALA A 79 -0.42 25.40 19.79
C ALA A 79 -1.94 25.38 19.56
N SER A 80 -2.57 26.57 19.57
CA SER A 80 -4.02 26.70 19.33
C SER A 80 -4.43 26.42 17.88
N ALA A 81 -3.53 26.64 16.91
CA ALA A 81 -3.77 26.28 15.52
C ALA A 81 -3.65 24.77 15.34
N LEU A 82 -2.59 24.15 15.90
CA LEU A 82 -2.42 22.69 15.88
C LEU A 82 -3.60 21.94 16.50
N GLN A 83 -4.14 22.46 17.60
CA GLN A 83 -5.28 21.82 18.25
C GLN A 83 -6.50 21.73 17.31
N LYS A 84 -6.78 22.80 16.54
CA LYS A 84 -7.89 22.81 15.58
C LYS A 84 -7.67 21.80 14.45
N GLU A 85 -6.45 21.78 13.90
CA GLU A 85 -6.07 20.82 12.86
C GLU A 85 -6.19 19.37 13.37
N ASP A 86 -5.78 19.10 14.60
CA ASP A 86 -5.90 17.77 15.22
C ASP A 86 -7.38 17.36 15.40
N GLU A 87 -8.24 18.28 15.83
CA GLU A 87 -9.69 18.03 15.97
C GLU A 87 -10.35 17.71 14.63
N GLU A 88 -10.01 18.45 13.57
CA GLU A 88 -10.50 18.20 12.22
C GLU A 88 -9.98 16.87 11.66
N LEU A 89 -8.68 16.59 11.86
CA LEU A 89 -8.06 15.34 11.46
C LEU A 89 -8.66 14.14 12.18
N ASP A 90 -8.97 14.26 13.47
CA ASP A 90 -9.60 13.20 14.27
C ASP A 90 -11.02 12.90 13.78
N ALA A 91 -11.81 13.94 13.49
CA ALA A 91 -13.14 13.79 12.91
C ALA A 91 -13.10 13.08 11.54
N LEU A 92 -12.18 13.50 10.67
CA LEU A 92 -11.94 12.87 9.38
C LEU A 92 -11.49 11.41 9.53
N THR A 93 -10.53 11.16 10.43
CA THR A 93 -10.02 9.83 10.75
C THR A 93 -11.16 8.91 11.23
N ALA A 94 -12.05 9.42 12.08
CA ALA A 94 -13.20 8.67 12.60
C ALA A 94 -14.16 8.27 11.48
N ALA A 95 -14.41 9.14 10.49
CA ALA A 95 -15.29 8.85 9.36
C ALA A 95 -14.75 7.77 8.41
N TYR A 96 -13.43 7.73 8.19
CA TYR A 96 -12.80 6.78 7.27
C TYR A 96 -12.37 5.46 7.94
N ARG A 97 -12.17 5.46 9.26
CA ARG A 97 -11.72 4.27 10.01
C ARG A 97 -12.56 3.00 9.74
N PRO A 98 -13.91 3.03 9.73
CA PRO A 98 -14.73 1.84 9.48
C PRO A 98 -14.52 1.24 8.08
N GLN A 99 -14.12 2.06 7.11
CA GLN A 99 -13.90 1.64 5.73
C GLN A 99 -12.46 1.14 5.53
N LEU A 100 -11.48 1.79 6.15
CA LEU A 100 -10.07 1.45 6.02
C LEU A 100 -9.69 0.19 6.80
N PHE A 101 -10.24 -0.01 8.01
CA PHE A 101 -9.86 -1.14 8.87
C PHE A 101 -10.07 -2.52 8.22
N PRO A 102 -11.22 -2.80 7.57
CA PRO A 102 -11.42 -4.04 6.84
C PRO A 102 -10.37 -4.29 5.74
N ILE A 103 -9.98 -3.24 5.02
CA ILE A 103 -8.95 -3.32 3.96
C ILE A 103 -7.60 -3.71 4.57
N LEU A 104 -7.20 -3.04 5.65
CA LEU A 104 -5.95 -3.33 6.35
C LEU A 104 -5.93 -4.76 6.91
N GLN A 105 -7.05 -5.21 7.49
CA GLN A 105 -7.19 -6.58 7.98
C GLN A 105 -7.07 -7.60 6.83
N ARG A 106 -7.72 -7.34 5.68
CA ARG A 106 -7.63 -8.21 4.50
C ARG A 106 -6.18 -8.37 4.03
N ILE A 107 -5.42 -7.27 3.93
CA ILE A 107 -3.99 -7.30 3.57
C ILE A 107 -3.22 -8.24 4.52
N LEU A 108 -3.46 -8.16 5.82
CA LEU A 108 -2.79 -9.00 6.81
C LEU A 108 -3.19 -10.46 6.71
N THR A 109 -4.48 -10.75 6.49
CA THR A 109 -4.99 -12.12 6.31
C THR A 109 -4.45 -12.78 5.04
N GLU A 110 -4.35 -12.06 3.93
CA GLU A 110 -3.77 -12.59 2.70
C GLU A 110 -2.27 -12.84 2.85
N ALA A 111 -1.56 -11.95 3.55
CA ALA A 111 -0.16 -12.13 3.85
C ALA A 111 0.11 -13.36 4.72
N SER A 112 -0.74 -13.63 5.72
CA SER A 112 -0.61 -14.81 6.57
C SER A 112 -0.90 -16.10 5.79
N ARG A 113 -1.92 -16.11 4.93
CA ARG A 113 -2.21 -17.23 4.02
C ARG A 113 -1.06 -17.52 3.07
N GLY A 114 -0.45 -16.47 2.49
CA GLY A 114 0.74 -16.57 1.64
C GLY A 114 2.01 -17.02 2.38
N ALA A 115 2.08 -16.79 3.70
CA ALA A 115 3.15 -17.31 4.56
C ALA A 115 2.92 -18.79 4.92
N SER A 116 1.68 -19.19 5.22
CA SER A 116 1.30 -20.58 5.47
C SER A 116 1.44 -21.47 4.22
N SER A 117 1.26 -20.92 3.02
CA SER A 117 1.53 -21.61 1.76
C SER A 117 3.02 -21.73 1.41
N LYS A 118 3.95 -21.18 2.21
CA LYS A 118 5.37 -21.54 2.08
C LYS A 118 5.70 -22.90 2.72
N ALA A 119 4.82 -23.42 3.60
CA ALA A 119 4.90 -24.78 4.10
C ALA A 119 4.22 -25.81 3.16
N LYS A 120 3.32 -25.35 2.28
CA LYS A 120 2.72 -26.13 1.19
C LYS A 120 2.51 -25.22 0.00
N ILE A 121 3.26 -25.47 -1.08
CA ILE A 121 3.06 -24.98 -2.45
C ILE A 121 4.03 -23.86 -2.90
N LYS A 122 5.14 -24.30 -3.51
CA LYS A 122 5.64 -23.68 -4.75
C LYS A 122 4.45 -23.63 -5.75
N ASN A 123 3.88 -22.45 -6.02
CA ASN A 123 2.78 -22.11 -6.98
C ASN A 123 1.49 -21.58 -6.34
N SER A 124 1.37 -20.26 -6.16
CA SER A 124 0.13 -19.58 -6.58
C SER A 124 0.24 -18.04 -6.58
N PHE A 125 1.27 -17.46 -5.96
CA PHE A 125 1.47 -16.00 -6.02
C PHE A 125 2.28 -15.54 -7.26
N TYR A 126 2.83 -16.47 -8.05
CA TYR A 126 3.66 -16.19 -9.24
C TYR A 126 2.96 -16.47 -10.60
N LYS A 127 1.69 -16.89 -10.62
CA LYS A 127 1.05 -17.37 -11.86
C LYS A 127 0.11 -16.40 -12.60
N GLN A 128 -0.08 -15.16 -12.12
CA GLN A 128 -0.87 -14.17 -12.88
C GLN A 128 -0.04 -13.16 -13.70
N HIS A 129 1.28 -13.33 -13.79
CA HIS A 129 2.14 -12.51 -14.66
C HIS A 129 3.02 -13.32 -15.63
N THR A 130 2.69 -14.58 -15.90
CA THR A 130 3.40 -15.40 -16.90
C THR A 130 2.46 -15.92 -17.97
N THR A 131 1.76 -15.02 -18.65
CA THR A 131 1.17 -15.27 -19.97
C THR A 131 0.96 -13.92 -20.64
N LEU A 132 2.01 -13.44 -21.33
CA LEU A 132 1.96 -12.59 -22.53
C LEU A 132 3.40 -12.13 -22.86
N SER A 133 4.20 -13.04 -23.42
CA SER A 133 5.31 -12.70 -24.33
C SER A 133 6.00 -13.97 -24.86
N VAL A 134 5.25 -14.85 -25.53
CA VAL A 134 5.82 -15.79 -26.51
C VAL A 134 4.76 -16.04 -27.57
N ALA A 135 4.71 -15.21 -28.62
CA ALA A 135 4.22 -15.56 -29.96
C ALA A 135 4.15 -14.30 -30.86
N ALA A 136 5.30 -13.69 -31.16
CA ALA A 136 5.45 -12.86 -32.36
C ALA A 136 6.94 -12.68 -32.65
N GLY A 137 7.38 -13.09 -33.83
CA GLY A 137 8.71 -12.73 -34.34
C GLY A 137 9.54 -13.92 -34.78
N ARG A 138 9.31 -14.34 -36.03
CA ARG A 138 10.18 -15.20 -36.83
C ARG A 138 11.64 -14.73 -36.74
N ASN A 139 12.57 -15.67 -36.64
CA ASN A 139 13.86 -15.54 -37.32
C ASN A 139 14.24 -16.90 -37.93
N VAL A 140 14.44 -16.85 -39.23
CA VAL A 140 14.84 -17.92 -40.15
C VAL A 140 16.36 -17.97 -40.15
N THR A 141 16.96 -19.14 -39.94
CA THR A 141 18.35 -19.39 -40.37
C THR A 141 18.59 -20.87 -40.64
N THR A 142 19.49 -21.12 -41.61
CA THR A 142 20.22 -22.37 -41.95
C THR A 142 19.58 -23.12 -43.12
N VAL A 143 20.02 -22.89 -44.38
CA VAL A 143 21.27 -23.43 -45.01
C VAL A 143 21.26 -24.96 -44.96
N TYR A 144 20.83 -25.59 -46.06
CA TYR A 144 21.63 -26.42 -46.97
C TYR A 144 20.86 -26.56 -48.29
#